data_AF-A0A7Y6Y975-F1
#
_entry.id   AF-A0A7Y6Y975-F1
#
_cell.length_a   1.000
_cell.length_b   1.000
_cell.length_c   1.000
_cell.angle_alpha   90.00
_cell.angle_beta   90.00
_cell.angle_gamma   90.00
#
_symmetry.space_group_name_H-M   'P 1'
#
loop_
_entity.id
_entity.type
_entity.pdbx_description
1 polymer ?
#
loop_
_entity_poly.entity_id
_entity_poly.type
_entity_poly.pdbx_seq_one_letter_code
_entity_poly.pdbx_strand_id
1 'polypeptide(L)'
;NDREGLETRHDETYNFRFKPNTGSALQLLQKSEDDPGEAFHVVDGSTFLIDDGYHPCCVMPGYQMYYFTILGGAAQRGLSPYFQPTHAGQLETIPGMKSMWSKFK
;
A
#
# COMPACT_ATOMS: atom_id res chain seq x y z
N ASN A 1 -4.02 7.65 -11.12
CA ASN A 1 -4.53 8.82 -11.88
C ASN A 1 -3.96 10.11 -11.30
N ASP A 2 -3.55 11.09 -12.13
CA ASP A 2 -3.15 12.42 -11.64
C ASP A 2 -4.42 13.24 -11.35
N ARG A 3 -4.82 13.31 -10.08
CA ARG A 3 -5.90 14.21 -9.64
C ARG A 3 -5.22 15.54 -9.31
N GLU A 4 -5.25 16.48 -10.25
CA GLU A 4 -4.57 17.78 -10.11
C GLU A 4 -4.82 18.42 -8.74
N GLY A 5 -3.76 18.48 -7.92
CA GLY A 5 -3.76 19.11 -6.61
C GLY A 5 -4.13 18.21 -5.41
N LEU A 6 -4.54 16.95 -5.63
CA LEU A 6 -4.99 16.05 -4.57
C LEU A 6 -4.15 14.77 -4.43
N GLU A 7 -3.60 14.24 -5.53
CA GLU A 7 -2.87 12.97 -5.54
C GLU A 7 -1.70 13.06 -6.54
N THR A 8 -0.50 12.66 -6.12
CA THR A 8 0.65 12.58 -7.01
C THR A 8 0.75 11.17 -7.60
N ARG A 9 0.94 11.06 -8.92
CA ARG A 9 1.17 9.76 -9.57
C ARG A 9 2.56 9.23 -9.21
N HIS A 10 2.58 8.10 -8.52
CA HIS A 10 3.79 7.31 -8.26
C HIS A 10 3.53 5.85 -8.64
N ASP A 11 4.45 5.26 -9.39
CA ASP A 11 4.48 3.82 -9.52
C ASP A 11 5.16 3.26 -8.27
N GLU A 12 4.51 2.34 -7.58
CA GLU A 12 5.03 1.72 -6.37
C GLU A 12 5.46 0.28 -6.65
N THR A 13 6.60 -0.13 -6.10
CA THR A 13 7.06 -1.53 -6.15
C THR A 13 7.29 -2.03 -4.74
N TYR A 14 6.59 -3.10 -4.37
CA TYR A 14 6.69 -3.74 -3.06
C TYR A 14 7.45 -5.05 -3.20
N ASN A 15 8.47 -5.26 -2.37
CA ASN A 15 9.13 -6.56 -2.23
C ASN A 15 8.91 -7.11 -0.83
N PHE A 16 8.34 -8.31 -0.74
CA PHE A 16 7.88 -8.90 0.49
C PHE A 16 8.91 -9.85 1.11
N ARG A 17 9.03 -9.78 2.43
CA ARG A 17 9.82 -10.69 3.28
C ARG A 17 9.00 -11.16 4.46
N PHE A 18 9.19 -12.42 4.84
CA PHE A 18 8.46 -13.04 5.94
C PHE A 18 9.41 -13.64 6.98
N LYS A 19 8.95 -13.64 8.23
CA LYS A 19 9.58 -14.39 9.33
C LYS A 19 8.51 -15.18 10.09
N PRO A 20 8.58 -16.52 10.09
CA PRO A 20 9.45 -17.39 9.27
C PRO A 20 9.30 -17.16 7.76
N ASN A 21 10.31 -17.52 6.95
CA ASN A 21 10.30 -17.33 5.48
C ASN A 21 9.31 -18.25 4.74
N THR A 22 8.61 -19.13 5.47
CA THR A 22 7.49 -19.94 4.97
C THR A 22 6.15 -19.21 5.08
N GLY A 23 6.14 -17.95 5.51
CA GLY A 23 4.94 -17.14 5.61
C GLY A 23 4.36 -16.70 4.27
N SER A 24 3.14 -16.19 4.34
CA SER A 24 2.43 -15.62 3.20
C SER A 24 1.44 -14.53 3.62
N ALA A 25 0.94 -13.80 2.62
CA ALA A 25 -0.07 -12.77 2.77
C ALA A 25 -0.99 -12.72 1.54
N LEU A 26 -2.08 -11.96 1.67
CA LEU A 26 -2.91 -11.54 0.54
C LEU A 26 -2.70 -10.05 0.29
N GLN A 27 -2.24 -9.72 -0.91
CA GLN A 27 -2.17 -8.35 -1.41
C GLN A 27 -3.45 -8.08 -2.21
N LEU A 28 -4.24 -7.09 -1.80
CA LEU A 28 -5.40 -6.64 -2.57
C LEU A 28 -4.97 -5.54 -3.54
N LEU A 29 -5.60 -5.47 -4.71
CA LEU A 29 -5.53 -4.34 -5.62
C LEU A 29 -6.94 -3.98 -6.08
N GLN A 30 -7.46 -2.86 -5.62
CA GLN A 30 -8.79 -2.35 -5.92
C GLN A 30 -8.68 -1.06 -6.74
N LYS A 31 -9.09 -1.13 -8.02
CA LYS A 31 -8.93 -0.04 -8.99
C LYS A 31 -9.95 1.09 -8.86
N SER A 32 -11.15 0.78 -8.33
CA SER A 32 -12.25 1.73 -8.16
C SER A 32 -12.89 1.55 -6.78
N GLU A 33 -13.48 2.62 -6.23
CA GLU A 33 -14.10 2.56 -4.89
C GLU A 33 -15.32 1.62 -4.82
N ASP A 34 -16.03 1.47 -5.95
CA ASP A 34 -17.30 0.76 -6.02
C ASP A 34 -17.18 -0.71 -6.46
N ASP A 35 -16.03 -1.13 -6.99
CA ASP A 35 -15.83 -2.51 -7.46
C ASP A 35 -14.92 -3.31 -6.52
N PRO A 36 -15.15 -4.63 -6.36
CA PRO A 36 -14.22 -5.50 -5.64
C PRO A 36 -12.82 -5.49 -6.25
N GLY A 37 -11.79 -5.55 -5.40
CA GLY A 37 -10.41 -5.69 -5.84
C GLY A 37 -10.00 -7.14 -6.14
N GLU A 38 -8.88 -7.28 -6.83
CA GLU A 38 -8.22 -8.57 -7.08
C GLU A 38 -7.28 -8.91 -5.91
N ALA A 39 -7.34 -10.15 -5.42
CA ALA A 39 -6.49 -10.61 -4.33
C ALA A 39 -5.38 -11.53 -4.85
N PHE A 40 -4.14 -11.20 -4.51
CA PHE A 40 -2.94 -11.91 -4.93
C PHE A 40 -2.28 -12.57 -3.73
N HIS A 41 -2.02 -13.87 -3.84
CA HIS A 41 -1.24 -14.59 -2.84
C HIS A 41 0.24 -14.26 -2.99
N VAL A 42 0.83 -13.66 -1.96
CA VAL A 42 2.26 -13.31 -1.93
C VAL A 42 2.99 -14.15 -0.90
N VAL A 43 4.19 -14.59 -1.28
CA VAL A 43 5.11 -15.41 -0.47
C VAL A 43 6.48 -14.73 -0.35
N ASP A 44 7.39 -15.29 0.45
CA ASP A 44 8.73 -14.72 0.64
C ASP A 44 9.47 -14.44 -0.68
N GLY A 45 9.97 -13.21 -0.82
CA GLY A 45 10.64 -12.72 -2.02
C GLY A 45 9.72 -12.23 -3.14
N SER A 46 8.39 -12.31 -2.99
CA SER A 46 7.45 -11.81 -4.00
C SER A 46 7.64 -10.32 -4.26
N THR A 47 7.47 -9.91 -5.52
CA THR A 47 7.48 -8.50 -5.93
C THR A 47 6.14 -8.16 -6.55
N PHE A 48 5.54 -7.05 -6.10
CA PHE A 48 4.24 -6.58 -6.56
C PHE A 48 4.38 -5.15 -7.08
N LEU A 49 3.92 -4.91 -8.31
CA LEU A 49 3.96 -3.61 -8.96
C LEU A 49 2.57 -2.99 -8.90
N ILE A 50 2.51 -1.71 -8.52
CA ILE A 50 1.28 -0.96 -8.31
C ILE A 50 1.40 0.33 -9.10
N ASP A 51 0.52 0.50 -10.07
CA ASP A 51 0.41 1.67 -10.94
C ASP A 51 -0.70 2.63 -10.48
N ASP A 52 -1.80 2.08 -9.96
CA ASP A 52 -2.86 2.82 -9.26
C ASP A 52 -3.80 1.90 -8.47
N GLY A 53 -4.70 2.53 -7.69
CA GLY A 53 -5.75 1.87 -6.91
C GLY A 53 -5.40 1.70 -5.43
N TYR A 54 -6.36 1.27 -4.63
CA TYR A 54 -6.18 0.94 -3.22
C TYR A 54 -5.58 -0.45 -3.07
N HIS A 55 -4.57 -0.58 -2.21
CA HIS A 55 -3.78 -1.82 -2.16
C HIS A 55 -3.42 -2.25 -0.73
N PRO A 56 -4.41 -2.51 0.14
CA PRO A 56 -4.14 -3.05 1.46
C PRO A 56 -3.56 -4.47 1.38
N CYS A 57 -2.79 -4.84 2.41
CA CYS A 57 -2.18 -6.16 2.52
C CYS A 57 -2.54 -6.79 3.87
N CYS A 58 -2.88 -8.08 3.85
CA CYS A 58 -3.24 -8.86 5.04
C CYS A 58 -2.32 -10.07 5.18
N VAL A 59 -1.51 -10.08 6.25
CA VAL A 59 -0.59 -11.19 6.56
C VAL A 59 -1.34 -12.36 7.20
N MET A 60 -0.94 -13.60 6.85
CA MET A 60 -1.48 -14.79 7.49
C MET A 60 -1.09 -14.84 8.98
N PRO A 61 -1.95 -15.41 9.86
CA PRO A 61 -1.64 -15.50 11.29
C PRO A 61 -0.33 -16.24 11.58
N GLY A 62 0.43 -15.75 12.55
CA GLY A 62 1.68 -16.38 13.01
C GLY A 62 2.94 -15.96 12.26
N TYR A 63 2.82 -15.12 11.22
CA TYR A 63 3.95 -14.60 10.45
C TYR A 63 4.14 -13.11 10.70
N GLN A 64 5.40 -12.71 10.77
CA GLN A 64 5.80 -11.31 10.64
C GLN A 64 6.07 -11.05 9.17
N MET A 65 5.55 -9.94 8.66
CA MET A 65 5.75 -9.50 7.27
C MET A 65 6.44 -8.14 7.26
N TYR A 66 7.37 -7.99 6.34
CA TYR A 66 8.02 -6.74 5.98
C TYR A 66 7.92 -6.57 4.47
N TYR A 67 7.61 -5.36 4.01
CA TYR A 67 7.81 -5.01 2.62
C TYR A 67 8.56 -3.69 2.55
N PHE A 68 9.51 -3.61 1.62
CA PHE A 68 10.12 -2.33 1.26
C PHE A 68 9.43 -1.80 0.01
N THR A 69 9.15 -0.51 0.03
CA THR A 69 8.50 0.21 -1.06
C THR A 69 9.53 1.05 -1.78
N ILE A 70 9.60 0.90 -3.10
CA ILE A 70 10.27 1.85 -3.99
C ILE A 70 9.18 2.68 -4.67
N LEU A 71 9.30 4.00 -4.60
CA LEU A 71 8.40 4.94 -5.26
C LEU A 71 9.12 5.58 -6.44
N GLY A 72 8.60 5.37 -7.64
CA GLY A 72 9.02 6.08 -8.85
C GLY A 72 8.02 7.17 -9.19
N GLY A 73 8.34 8.43 -8.89
CA GLY A 73 7.51 9.58 -9.28
C GLY A 73 8.00 10.23 -10.57
N ALA A 74 7.08 10.65 -11.44
CA ALA A 74 7.42 11.47 -12.61
C ALA A 74 7.85 12.91 -12.25
N ALA A 75 7.57 13.34 -11.03
CA ALA A 75 7.96 14.64 -10.47
C ALA A 75 8.58 14.47 -9.07
N GLN A 76 9.42 15.42 -8.65
CA GLN A 76 10.05 15.44 -7.30
C GLN A 76 9.08 15.79 -6.15
N ARG A 77 7.76 15.73 -6.37
CA ARG A 77 6.78 16.03 -5.32
C ARG A 77 6.69 14.86 -4.32
N GLY A 78 6.59 15.19 -3.04
CA GLY A 78 6.39 14.20 -1.97
C GLY A 78 5.07 13.45 -2.14
N LEU A 79 5.02 12.22 -1.63
CA LEU A 79 3.87 11.34 -1.74
C LEU A 79 2.69 11.93 -0.95
N SER A 80 1.60 12.28 -1.65
CA SER A 80 0.33 12.64 -1.02
C SER A 80 -0.69 11.51 -1.24
N PRO A 81 -0.77 10.52 -0.33
CA PRO A 81 -1.67 9.39 -0.49
C PRO A 81 -3.13 9.84 -0.36
N TYR A 82 -3.99 9.30 -1.22
CA TYR A 82 -5.44 9.46 -1.11
C TYR A 82 -6.03 8.27 -0.36
N PHE A 83 -6.60 8.50 0.82
CA PHE A 83 -7.26 7.45 1.59
C PHE A 83 -8.71 7.29 1.12
N GLN A 84 -9.14 6.04 0.94
CA GLN A 84 -10.53 5.75 0.57
C GLN A 84 -11.49 6.34 1.62
N PRO A 85 -12.47 7.19 1.22
CA PRO A 85 -13.33 7.90 2.16
C PRO A 85 -14.02 6.98 3.18
N THR A 86 -14.48 5.82 2.72
CA THR A 86 -15.15 4.79 3.53
C THR A 86 -14.29 4.26 4.69
N HIS A 87 -12.97 4.31 4.57
CA HIS A 87 -12.03 3.79 5.56
C HIS A 87 -11.18 4.88 6.23
N ALA A 88 -11.34 6.15 5.84
CA ALA A 88 -10.53 7.27 6.32
C ALA A 88 -10.53 7.42 7.86
N GLY A 89 -11.61 7.02 8.54
CA GLY A 89 -11.69 7.03 10.01
C GLY A 89 -10.63 6.17 10.71
N GLN A 90 -10.04 5.20 10.01
CA GLN A 90 -8.96 4.36 10.56
C GLN A 90 -7.66 5.15 10.83
N LEU A 91 -7.49 6.32 10.18
CA LEU A 91 -6.36 7.21 10.44
C LEU A 91 -6.32 7.73 11.89
N GLU A 92 -7.47 7.75 12.55
CA GLU A 92 -7.61 8.17 13.94
C GLU A 92 -7.41 7.01 14.93
N THR A 93 -7.58 5.76 14.48
CA THR A 93 -7.61 4.59 15.37
C THR A 93 -6.32 3.79 15.35
N ILE A 94 -5.58 3.81 14.24
CA ILE A 94 -4.32 3.07 14.11
C ILE A 94 -3.17 3.92 14.69
N PRO A 95 -2.50 3.46 15.77
CA PRO A 95 -1.41 4.21 16.37
C PRO A 95 -0.27 4.48 15.38
N GLY A 96 0.17 5.73 15.29
CA GLY A 96 1.34 6.12 14.51
C GLY A 96 1.10 6.43 13.01
N MET A 97 -0.07 6.15 12.45
CA MET A 97 -0.40 6.45 11.03
C MET A 97 -0.19 7.91 10.66
N LYS A 98 -0.69 8.84 11.49
CA LYS A 98 -0.54 10.29 11.26
C LYS A 98 0.92 10.75 11.31
N SER A 99 1.71 10.16 12.22
CA SER A 99 3.14 10.45 12.34
C SER A 99 3.90 9.92 11.11
N MET A 100 3.55 8.72 10.64
CA MET A 100 4.10 8.17 9.40
C MET A 100 3.80 9.08 8.20
N TRP A 101 2.55 9.54 8.03
CA TRP A 101 2.17 10.45 6.95
C TRP A 101 2.97 11.75 6.95
N SER A 102 3.19 12.34 8.13
CA SER A 102 3.97 13.59 8.23
C SER A 102 5.41 13.48 7.71
N LYS A 103 5.97 12.26 7.61
CA LYS A 103 7.32 12.02 7.08
C LYS A 103 7.38 11.92 5.55
N PHE A 104 6.24 11.79 4.88
CA PHE A 104 6.15 11.71 3.41
C PHE A 104 5.89 13.06 2.74
N LYS A 105 5.54 14.10 3.52
CA LYS A 105 5.54 15.50 3.10
C LYS A 105 6.95 16.07 3.13
#